data_AF-A0A3B0TK06-F1
#
_entry.id   AF-A0A3B0TK06-F1
#
_cell.length_a   1.000
_cell.length_b   1.000
_cell.length_c   1.000
_cell.angle_alpha   90.00
_cell.angle_beta   90.00
_cell.angle_gamma   90.00
#
_symmetry.space_group_name_H-M   'P 1'
#
loop_
_entity.id
_entity.type
_entity.pdbx_description
1 polymer ?
#
loop_
_entity_poly.entity_id
_entity_poly.type
_entity_poly.pdbx_seq_one_letter_code
_entity_poly.pdbx_strand_id
1 'polypeptide(L)'
;MNSLEVLVLRVGTLEKRVVELERENTIPRERLLKYEKPKNSRNSSTPPSKDENRSKKNQGLRRKSDKKIGGQPGHKGSTLKMVEALGSIIEHIAEFCGVFGTGLAQMPLGKMVKRQVVGLPPIVPR
;
A
#
# COMPACT_ATOMS: atom_id res chain seq x y z
N MET A 1 -49.83 47.10 -35.45
CA MET A 1 -48.51 46.47 -35.63
C MET A 1 -48.68 45.24 -36.49
N ASN A 2 -47.90 45.14 -37.55
CA ASN A 2 -47.98 44.03 -38.50
C ASN A 2 -47.33 42.79 -37.88
N SER A 3 -47.77 41.58 -38.25
CA SER A 3 -47.23 40.30 -37.72
C SER A 3 -45.70 40.23 -37.82
N LEU A 4 -45.16 40.76 -38.92
CA LEU A 4 -43.72 40.85 -39.17
C LEU A 4 -42.98 41.72 -38.13
N GLU A 5 -43.55 42.85 -37.72
CA GLU A 5 -42.94 43.75 -36.73
C GLU A 5 -42.89 43.10 -35.34
N VAL A 6 -43.95 42.38 -34.97
CA VAL A 6 -44.02 41.65 -33.71
C VAL A 6 -42.95 40.55 -33.65
N LEU A 7 -42.75 39.83 -34.77
CA LEU A 7 -41.72 38.82 -34.91
C LEU A 7 -40.31 39.41 -34.81
N VAL A 8 -40.03 40.53 -35.49
CA VAL A 8 -38.71 41.20 -35.44
C VAL A 8 -38.39 41.69 -34.02
N LEU A 9 -39.37 42.27 -33.33
CA LEU A 9 -39.21 42.66 -31.92
C LEU A 9 -38.93 41.45 -31.02
N ARG A 10 -39.65 40.34 -31.22
CA ARG A 10 -39.44 39.12 -30.45
C ARG A 10 -38.05 38.54 -30.69
N VAL A 11 -37.59 38.47 -31.93
CA VAL A 11 -36.23 38.02 -32.28
C VAL A 11 -35.19 38.89 -31.57
N GLY A 12 -35.29 40.21 -31.63
CA GLY A 12 -34.36 41.10 -30.93
C GLY A 12 -34.37 40.92 -29.41
N THR A 13 -35.52 40.63 -28.80
CA THR A 13 -35.57 40.30 -27.36
C THR A 13 -34.93 38.95 -27.03
N LEU A 14 -35.10 37.95 -27.90
CA LEU A 14 -34.53 36.63 -27.72
C LEU A 14 -33.02 36.66 -27.90
N GLU A 15 -32.50 37.39 -28.90
CA GLU A 15 -31.06 37.57 -29.12
C GLU A 15 -30.38 38.21 -27.91
N LYS A 16 -30.98 39.26 -27.34
CA LYS A 16 -30.48 39.87 -26.08
C LYS A 16 -30.42 38.87 -24.95
N ARG A 17 -31.47 38.03 -24.81
CA ARG A 17 -31.54 37.02 -23.75
C ARG A 17 -30.52 35.90 -23.95
N VAL A 18 -30.25 35.50 -25.20
CA VAL A 18 -29.20 34.52 -25.52
C VAL A 18 -27.84 35.04 -25.10
N VAL A 19 -27.48 36.27 -25.46
CA VAL A 19 -26.19 36.87 -25.08
C VAL A 19 -26.02 36.95 -23.57
N GLU A 20 -27.09 37.31 -22.85
CA GLU A 20 -27.08 37.41 -21.39
C GLU A 20 -26.89 36.03 -20.73
N LEU A 21 -27.64 35.02 -21.18
CA LEU A 21 -27.54 33.64 -20.68
C LEU A 21 -26.18 33.00 -21.01
N GLU A 22 -25.59 33.30 -22.17
CA GLU A 22 -24.26 32.83 -22.52
C GLU A 22 -23.20 33.40 -21.56
N ARG A 23 -23.28 34.70 -21.25
CA ARG A 23 -22.38 35.35 -20.28
C ARG A 23 -22.53 34.79 -18.86
N GLU A 24 -23.76 34.50 -18.43
CA GLU A 24 -24.00 33.87 -17.13
C GLU A 24 -23.46 32.44 -17.06
N ASN A 25 -23.45 31.71 -18.19
CA ASN A 25 -22.98 30.34 -18.26
C ASN A 25 -21.45 30.20 -18.36
N THR A 26 -20.71 31.19 -18.86
CA THR A 26 -19.25 31.07 -19.03
C THR A 26 -18.52 30.94 -17.69
N ILE A 27 -18.83 31.81 -16.73
CA ILE A 27 -18.19 31.83 -15.40
C ILE A 27 -18.33 30.49 -14.64
N PRO A 28 -19.52 29.89 -14.48
CA PRO A 28 -19.66 28.61 -13.82
C PRO A 28 -19.05 27.46 -14.63
N ARG A 29 -19.09 27.49 -15.97
CA ARG A 29 -18.43 26.48 -16.82
C ARG A 29 -16.91 26.49 -16.64
N GLU A 30 -16.29 27.67 -16.63
CA GLU A 30 -14.85 27.82 -16.37
C GLU A 30 -14.47 27.36 -14.96
N ARG A 31 -15.33 27.60 -13.96
CA ARG A 31 -15.12 27.08 -12.60
C ARG A 31 -15.23 25.56 -12.57
N LEU A 32 -16.25 24.97 -13.18
CA LEU A 32 -16.46 23.52 -13.22
C LEU A 32 -15.31 22.80 -13.92
N LEU A 33 -14.76 23.37 -15.00
CA LEU A 33 -13.56 22.85 -15.69
C LEU A 33 -12.38 22.57 -14.75
N LYS A 34 -12.20 23.38 -13.69
CA LYS A 34 -11.14 23.16 -12.69
C LYS A 34 -11.44 22.01 -11.73
N TYR A 35 -12.70 21.68 -11.53
CA TYR A 35 -13.16 20.67 -10.56
C TYR A 35 -13.58 19.34 -11.18
N GLU A 36 -13.83 19.28 -12.49
CA GLU A 36 -14.32 18.06 -13.14
C GLU A 36 -13.26 16.96 -13.24
N LYS A 37 -11.96 17.29 -13.29
CA LYS A 37 -10.88 16.30 -13.45
C LYS A 37 -9.60 16.55 -12.64
N PRO A 38 -9.66 16.91 -11.35
CA PRO A 38 -8.45 16.95 -10.54
C PRO A 38 -7.86 15.54 -10.43
N LYS A 39 -6.64 15.37 -10.96
CA LYS A 39 -5.89 14.13 -10.80
C LYS A 39 -5.23 14.12 -9.43
N ASN A 40 -5.34 13.01 -8.74
CA ASN A 40 -4.66 12.70 -7.49
C ASN A 40 -4.05 11.30 -7.59
N SER A 41 -3.25 10.91 -6.60
CA SER A 41 -2.59 9.60 -6.57
C SER A 41 -3.53 8.38 -6.72
N ARG A 42 -4.83 8.54 -6.37
CA ARG A 42 -5.82 7.46 -6.46
C ARG A 42 -6.46 7.32 -7.85
N ASN A 43 -6.50 8.38 -8.65
CA ASN A 43 -7.18 8.39 -9.95
C ASN A 43 -6.26 8.73 -11.14
N SER A 44 -4.99 9.04 -10.90
CA SER A 44 -3.97 9.07 -11.94
C SER A 44 -3.49 7.66 -12.17
N SER A 45 -3.66 7.10 -13.38
CA SER A 45 -3.07 5.81 -13.79
C SER A 45 -1.53 5.82 -13.84
N THR A 46 -0.89 6.72 -13.10
CA THR A 46 0.55 6.90 -13.00
C THR A 46 1.09 5.93 -11.94
N PRO A 47 2.16 5.18 -12.23
CA PRO A 47 2.73 4.26 -11.27
C PRO A 47 3.33 5.00 -10.05
N PRO A 48 3.33 4.41 -8.84
CA PRO A 48 3.74 5.09 -7.60
C PRO A 48 5.17 5.66 -7.58
N SER A 49 6.04 5.19 -8.46
CA SER A 49 7.42 5.67 -8.61
C SER A 49 7.53 6.99 -9.38
N LYS A 50 6.56 7.31 -10.25
CA LYS A 50 6.51 8.53 -11.07
C LYS A 50 5.32 9.44 -10.73
N ASP A 51 4.55 9.08 -9.72
CA ASP A 51 3.37 9.82 -9.30
C ASP A 51 3.76 11.06 -8.48
N GLU A 52 3.67 12.23 -9.10
CA GLU A 52 3.91 13.54 -8.48
C GLU A 52 2.81 13.92 -7.48
N ASN A 53 1.61 13.34 -7.62
CA ASN A 53 0.49 13.57 -6.70
C ASN A 53 0.55 12.66 -5.47
N ARG A 54 1.62 11.86 -5.34
CA ARG A 54 1.78 10.92 -4.24
C ARG A 54 1.91 11.67 -2.93
N SER A 55 0.99 11.41 -2.02
CA SER A 55 1.09 11.95 -0.66
C SER A 55 2.36 11.42 0.01
N LYS A 56 3.04 12.29 0.78
CA LYS A 56 4.16 11.84 1.61
C LYS A 56 3.65 10.77 2.56
N LYS A 57 4.39 9.66 2.65
CA LYS A 57 4.12 8.63 3.65
C LYS A 57 4.09 9.31 5.03
N ASN A 58 3.17 8.84 5.87
CA ASN A 58 3.11 9.21 7.27
C ASN A 58 4.50 9.02 7.90
N GLN A 59 5.17 10.13 8.18
CA GLN A 59 6.38 10.10 8.98
C GLN A 59 5.92 9.82 10.40
N GLY A 60 6.33 8.66 10.94
CA GLY A 60 5.90 8.24 12.26
C GLY A 60 6.13 9.34 13.29
N LEU A 61 5.24 9.46 14.27
CA LEU A 61 5.33 10.48 15.34
C LEU A 61 6.57 10.33 16.24
N ARG A 62 7.31 9.24 16.07
CA ARG A 62 8.50 8.94 16.85
C ARG A 62 9.63 9.92 16.53
N ARG A 63 10.10 10.64 17.55
CA ARG A 63 11.32 11.44 17.46
C ARG A 63 12.53 10.55 17.20
N LYS A 64 13.49 11.04 16.42
CA LYS A 64 14.78 10.35 16.25
C LYS A 64 15.45 10.21 17.61
N SER A 65 16.02 9.04 17.85
CA SER A 65 16.78 8.72 19.06
C SER A 65 18.25 8.64 18.68
N ASP A 66 19.13 9.20 19.49
CA ASP A 66 20.59 9.12 19.28
C ASP A 66 21.16 7.73 19.65
N LYS A 67 20.33 6.90 20.29
CA LYS A 67 20.66 5.50 20.58
C LYS A 67 20.78 4.69 19.31
N LYS A 68 21.87 3.92 19.20
CA LYS A 68 22.06 2.92 18.14
C LYS A 68 20.94 1.88 18.18
N ILE A 69 20.58 1.38 17.00
CA ILE A 69 19.65 0.26 16.81
C ILE A 69 20.29 -1.00 17.42
N GLY A 70 19.53 -1.76 18.21
CA GLY A 70 19.99 -2.97 18.89
C GLY A 70 20.18 -2.81 20.40
N GLY A 71 20.85 -3.78 21.01
CA GLY A 71 21.18 -3.77 22.45
C GLY A 71 22.08 -2.57 22.80
N GLN A 72 21.76 -1.87 23.89
CA GLN A 72 22.58 -0.74 24.33
C GLN A 72 23.89 -1.24 24.98
N PRO A 73 24.98 -0.45 24.91
CA PRO A 73 26.23 -0.77 25.60
C PRO A 73 25.99 -1.07 27.09
N GLY A 74 26.58 -2.16 27.58
CA GLY A 74 26.43 -2.62 28.97
C GLY A 74 25.28 -3.59 29.22
N HIS A 75 24.34 -3.78 28.28
CA HIS A 75 23.36 -4.86 28.40
C HIS A 75 24.02 -6.21 28.11
N LYS A 76 23.97 -7.10 29.10
CA LYS A 76 24.31 -8.51 28.90
C LYS A 76 23.29 -9.13 27.96
N GLY A 77 23.76 -9.69 26.85
CA GLY A 77 22.92 -10.50 25.98
C GLY A 77 22.42 -11.74 26.73
N SER A 78 21.16 -12.10 26.51
CA SER A 78 20.61 -13.39 26.94
C SER A 78 20.28 -14.19 25.69
N THR A 79 21.09 -15.21 25.40
CA THR A 79 20.80 -16.16 24.32
C THR A 79 19.91 -17.27 24.84
N LEU A 80 18.90 -17.66 24.06
CA LEU A 80 18.06 -18.83 24.35
C LEU A 80 18.96 -20.08 24.44
N LYS A 81 18.97 -20.72 25.62
CA LYS A 81 19.66 -21.98 25.84
C LYS A 81 18.75 -23.14 25.44
N MET A 82 19.35 -24.22 24.95
CA MET A 82 18.62 -25.46 24.78
C MET A 82 18.22 -26.02 26.15
N VAL A 83 17.00 -26.55 26.24
CA VAL A 83 16.47 -27.16 27.45
C VAL A 83 16.89 -28.63 27.49
N GLU A 84 17.23 -29.14 28.66
CA GLU A 84 17.63 -30.54 28.86
C GLU A 84 16.44 -31.50 28.71
N ALA A 85 15.30 -31.17 29.32
CA ALA A 85 14.06 -31.94 29.21
C ALA A 85 13.23 -31.47 28.00
N LEU A 86 13.15 -32.31 26.96
CA LEU A 86 12.36 -32.05 25.75
C LEU A 86 11.05 -32.83 25.79
N GLY A 87 9.97 -32.22 25.31
CA GLY A 87 8.68 -32.91 25.16
C GLY A 87 8.69 -33.94 24.02
N SER A 88 9.37 -33.63 22.93
CA SER A 88 9.56 -34.56 21.80
C SER A 88 10.86 -34.26 21.05
N ILE A 89 11.42 -35.30 20.43
CA ILE A 89 12.61 -35.22 19.56
C ILE A 89 12.19 -35.79 18.20
N ILE A 90 12.44 -35.03 17.14
CA ILE A 90 12.13 -35.43 15.76
C ILE A 90 13.44 -35.39 14.98
N GLU A 91 13.81 -36.53 14.40
CA GLU A 91 14.96 -36.64 13.51
C GLU A 91 14.54 -36.33 12.08
N HIS A 92 15.32 -35.48 11.40
CA HIS A 92 15.10 -35.14 10.01
C HIS A 92 16.28 -35.67 9.18
N ILE A 93 16.07 -36.79 8.51
CA ILE A 93 17.04 -37.39 7.60
C ILE A 93 16.55 -37.16 6.17
N ALA A 94 17.41 -36.60 5.32
CA ALA A 94 17.09 -36.41 3.92
C ALA A 94 17.20 -37.75 3.18
N GLU A 95 16.11 -38.19 2.56
CA GLU A 95 16.10 -39.41 1.74
C GLU A 95 16.71 -39.17 0.35
N PHE A 96 16.67 -37.92 -0.14
CA PHE A 96 17.10 -37.55 -1.49
C PHE A 96 17.96 -36.30 -1.50
N CYS A 97 18.85 -36.22 -2.47
CA CYS A 97 19.65 -35.03 -2.73
C CYS A 97 18.76 -33.88 -3.25
N GLY A 98 18.77 -32.72 -2.57
CA GLY A 98 18.00 -31.55 -3.00
C GLY A 98 18.44 -30.92 -4.33
N VAL A 99 19.59 -31.33 -4.88
CA VAL A 99 20.13 -30.82 -6.15
C VAL A 99 19.88 -31.80 -7.30
N PHE A 100 20.14 -33.09 -7.10
CA PHE A 100 20.12 -34.11 -8.15
C PHE A 100 18.97 -35.13 -8.02
N GLY A 101 18.28 -35.16 -6.88
CA GLY A 101 17.19 -36.11 -6.62
C GLY A 101 17.64 -37.56 -6.42
N THR A 102 18.94 -37.83 -6.32
CA THR A 102 19.46 -39.18 -6.06
C THR A 102 19.19 -39.61 -4.62
N GLY A 103 18.92 -40.90 -4.42
CA GLY A 103 18.68 -41.48 -3.09
C GLY A 103 19.94 -41.46 -2.22
N LEU A 104 19.78 -41.09 -0.95
CA LEU A 104 20.86 -40.92 0.02
C LEU A 104 20.97 -42.08 1.03
N ALA A 105 20.14 -43.12 0.90
CA ALA A 105 20.02 -44.20 1.88
C ALA A 105 21.33 -44.94 2.21
N GLN A 106 22.29 -44.98 1.29
CA GLN A 106 23.59 -45.65 1.46
C GLN A 106 24.76 -44.67 1.58
N MET A 107 24.50 -43.35 1.60
CA MET A 107 25.55 -42.35 1.79
C MET A 107 25.83 -42.16 3.28
N PRO A 108 27.10 -41.98 3.68
CA PRO A 108 27.42 -41.67 5.06
C PRO A 108 26.80 -40.33 5.46
N LEU A 109 26.28 -40.27 6.69
CA LEU A 109 25.79 -39.01 7.26
C LEU A 109 26.92 -37.99 7.31
N GLY A 110 26.67 -36.82 6.73
CA GLY A 110 27.59 -35.70 6.76
C GLY A 110 27.43 -34.86 8.02
N LYS A 111 27.12 -33.57 7.83
CA LYS A 111 26.93 -32.62 8.94
C LYS A 111 25.54 -32.76 9.53
N MET A 112 25.48 -32.95 10.85
CA MET A 112 24.25 -32.89 11.62
C MET A 112 24.06 -31.50 12.23
N VAL A 113 22.84 -30.96 12.16
CA VAL A 113 22.45 -29.71 12.82
C VAL A 113 21.29 -29.98 13.75
N LYS A 114 21.36 -29.49 14.98
CA LYS A 114 20.28 -29.56 15.97
C LYS A 114 19.67 -28.18 16.17
N ARG A 115 18.34 -28.13 16.29
CA ARG A 115 17.58 -26.93 16.67
C ARG A 115 16.49 -27.28 17.66
N GLN A 116 16.12 -26.34 18.52
CA GLN A 116 14.98 -26.44 19.42
C GLN A 116 13.87 -25.50 18.94
N VAL A 117 12.64 -26.02 18.87
CA VAL A 117 11.45 -25.23 18.55
C VAL A 117 10.60 -25.15 19.81
N VAL A 118 10.25 -23.94 20.23
CA VAL A 118 9.34 -23.70 21.36
C VAL A 118 7.95 -23.41 20.81
N GLY A 119 7.01 -24.33 21.05
CA GLY A 119 5.60 -24.15 20.69
C GLY A 119 4.85 -23.32 21.74
N LEU A 120 3.85 -22.56 21.29
CA LEU A 120 2.90 -21.91 22.19
C LEU A 120 1.77 -22.91 22.54
N PRO A 121 1.21 -22.87 23.76
CA PRO A 121 0.05 -23.68 24.09
C PRO A 121 -1.16 -23.28 23.22
N PRO A 122 -2.11 -24.20 22.98
CA PRO A 122 -3.33 -23.88 22.23
C PRO A 122 -4.13 -22.80 22.97
N ILE A 123 -4.63 -21.81 22.21
CA ILE A 123 -5.49 -20.76 22.76
C ILE A 123 -6.89 -21.34 22.91
N VAL A 124 -7.40 -21.39 24.15
CA VAL A 124 -8.77 -21.83 24.44
C VAL A 124 -9.63 -20.58 24.67
N PRO A 125 -10.64 -20.28 23.83
CA PRO A 125 -11.58 -19.21 24.06
C PRO A 125 -12.45 -19.51 25.29
N ARG A 126 -12.88 -18.46 26.01
CA ARG A 126 -13.73 -18.55 27.19
C ARG A 126 -15.20 -18.40 26.82
#